data_AF-A0A955MTQ7-F1
#
_entry.id   AF-A0A955MTQ7-F1
#
_cell.length_a   1.000
_cell.length_b   1.000
_cell.length_c   1.000
_cell.angle_alpha   90.00
_cell.angle_beta   90.00
_cell.angle_gamma   90.00
#
_symmetry.space_group_name_H-M   'P 1'
#
loop_
_entity.id
_entity.type
_entity.pdbx_description
1 polymer ?
#
loop_
_entity_poly.entity_id
_entity_poly.type
_entity_poly.pdbx_seq_one_letter_code
_entity_poly.pdbx_strand_id
1 'polypeptide(L)'
;TKILFIAGCSALLIGCGGGNAPDYEMGKTTGEDVKKEVSEAYETAKDYAAEKRDEMQAKISKQYEQLKGEVQKMQVKASQASDESVEKLNMQKEKLKQQLDDLQPQIEKMKEAGKEAWSDLANGVQETLDEIQKGYQDLKEDDATSES
;
A
#
# COMPACT_ATOMS: atom_id res chain seq x y z
N THR A 1 42.89 25.37 10.30
CA THR A 1 42.73 26.83 10.39
C THR A 1 41.26 27.16 10.54
N LYS A 2 40.93 27.94 11.58
CA LYS A 2 39.58 28.39 11.96
C LYS A 2 39.16 29.60 11.12
N ILE A 3 37.88 29.75 10.79
CA ILE A 3 37.22 31.06 10.70
C ILE A 3 35.88 30.96 11.43
N LEU A 4 35.67 31.92 12.33
CA LEU A 4 34.57 32.10 13.27
C LEU A 4 33.43 32.92 12.65
N PHE A 5 32.21 32.58 13.07
CA PHE A 5 31.01 33.38 13.38
C PHE A 5 30.89 34.84 12.88
N ILE A 6 29.74 35.13 12.25
CA ILE A 6 29.02 36.39 12.46
C ILE A 6 27.57 36.07 12.82
N ALA A 7 27.18 36.59 13.98
CA ALA A 7 25.84 36.63 14.52
C ALA A 7 24.96 37.63 13.77
N GLY A 8 23.69 37.29 13.62
CA GLY A 8 22.64 38.20 13.16
C GLY A 8 21.30 37.73 13.70
N CYS A 9 20.99 38.11 14.95
CA CYS A 9 19.65 38.00 15.52
C CYS A 9 18.69 38.91 14.76
N SER A 10 17.62 38.34 14.20
CA SER A 10 16.36 39.04 13.97
C SER A 10 15.23 38.16 14.47
N ALA A 11 14.79 38.43 15.70
CA ALA A 11 13.54 37.92 16.21
C ALA A 11 12.38 38.69 15.57
N LEU A 12 11.47 37.97 14.90
CA LEU A 12 10.09 38.41 14.69
C LEU A 12 9.16 37.27 15.12
N LEU A 13 8.27 37.63 16.03
CA LEU A 13 7.20 36.80 16.58
C LEU A 13 6.06 36.69 15.56
N ILE A 14 5.71 35.46 15.17
CA ILE A 14 4.39 35.05 14.65
C ILE A 14 4.27 33.61 15.20
N GLY A 15 3.41 33.29 16.17
CA GLY A 15 1.95 33.27 16.08
C GLY A 15 1.52 31.81 16.32
N CYS A 16 0.50 31.59 17.15
CA CYS A 16 -0.06 30.27 17.46
C CYS A 16 -0.45 29.48 16.20
N GLY A 17 -0.37 28.15 16.32
CA GLY A 17 -1.20 27.23 15.55
C GLY A 17 -0.55 26.70 14.27
N GLY A 18 -0.64 25.38 14.09
CA GLY A 18 -0.15 24.70 12.90
C GLY A 18 1.20 24.03 13.14
N GLY A 19 1.20 22.98 13.97
CA GLY A 19 2.21 21.94 13.79
C GLY A 19 2.04 21.43 12.37
N ASN A 20 2.97 21.81 11.49
CA ASN A 20 3.09 21.23 10.16
C ASN A 20 3.34 19.74 10.37
N ALA A 21 2.28 18.95 10.26
CA ALA A 21 2.41 17.53 10.02
C ALA A 21 3.28 17.39 8.76
N PRO A 22 4.36 16.59 8.80
CA PRO A 22 5.16 16.35 7.61
C PRO A 22 4.22 15.81 6.55
N ASP A 23 4.26 16.40 5.35
CA ASP A 23 3.58 15.91 4.17
C ASP A 23 3.97 14.44 3.95
N TYR A 24 3.13 13.55 4.46
CA TYR A 24 3.27 12.12 4.29
C TYR A 24 2.65 11.80 2.94
N GLU A 25 3.42 11.97 1.87
CA GLU A 25 3.07 11.39 0.58
C GLU A 25 2.87 9.88 0.80
N MET A 26 1.61 9.47 0.94
CA MET A 26 1.19 8.08 0.80
C MET A 26 1.73 7.66 -0.56
N GLY A 27 2.62 6.66 -0.56
CA GLY A 27 3.47 6.36 -1.70
C GLY A 27 2.69 6.41 -3.00
N LYS A 28 3.22 7.11 -4.00
CA LYS A 28 2.66 7.30 -5.35
C LYS A 28 2.31 6.01 -6.12
N THR A 29 2.46 4.86 -5.49
CA THR A 29 2.01 3.55 -5.96
C THR A 29 0.87 3.10 -5.05
N THR A 30 -0.36 3.53 -5.35
CA THR A 30 -1.54 3.14 -4.57
C THR A 30 -1.96 1.70 -4.92
N GLY A 31 -2.95 1.15 -4.21
CA GLY A 31 -3.58 -0.12 -4.60
C GLY A 31 -4.11 -0.12 -6.05
N GLU A 32 -4.41 1.05 -6.61
CA GLU A 32 -4.81 1.19 -8.03
C GLU A 32 -3.69 0.88 -9.00
N ASP A 33 -2.46 1.35 -8.74
CA ASP A 33 -1.31 1.05 -9.59
C ASP A 33 -0.97 -0.44 -9.53
N VAL A 34 -1.08 -1.03 -8.33
CA VAL A 34 -0.90 -2.47 -8.12
C VAL A 34 -1.94 -3.27 -8.92
N LYS A 35 -3.23 -2.97 -8.75
CA LYS A 35 -4.31 -3.62 -9.50
C LYS A 35 -4.11 -3.52 -11.00
N LYS A 36 -3.79 -2.32 -11.49
CA LYS A 36 -3.63 -2.06 -12.92
C LYS A 36 -2.51 -2.88 -13.51
N GLU A 37 -1.33 -2.86 -12.88
CA GLU A 37 -0.17 -3.63 -13.35
C GLU A 37 -0.42 -5.15 -13.33
N VAL A 38 -1.15 -5.67 -12.33
CA VAL A 38 -1.56 -7.09 -12.30
C VAL A 38 -2.55 -7.42 -13.38
N SER A 39 -3.56 -6.57 -13.58
CA SER A 39 -4.61 -6.80 -14.58
C SER A 39 -4.03 -6.80 -16.01
N GLU A 40 -3.13 -5.86 -16.31
CA GLU A 40 -2.44 -5.80 -17.60
C GLU A 40 -1.50 -7.01 -17.81
N ALA A 41 -0.81 -7.43 -16.75
CA ALA A 41 0.02 -8.63 -16.78
C ALA A 41 -0.82 -9.91 -16.97
N TYR A 42 -1.99 -9.98 -16.35
CA TYR A 42 -2.91 -11.12 -16.44
C TYR A 42 -3.44 -11.33 -17.84
N GLU A 43 -3.97 -10.27 -18.46
CA GLU A 43 -4.47 -10.34 -19.84
C GLU A 43 -3.36 -10.76 -20.81
N THR A 44 -2.12 -10.35 -20.55
CA THR A 44 -0.95 -10.78 -21.34
C THR A 44 -0.58 -12.24 -21.07
N ALA A 45 -0.70 -12.72 -19.82
CA ALA A 45 -0.23 -14.03 -19.42
C ALA A 45 -1.24 -15.17 -19.68
N LYS A 46 -2.55 -14.89 -19.76
CA LYS A 46 -3.59 -15.93 -19.96
C LYS A 46 -3.42 -16.68 -21.30
N ASP A 47 -2.92 -15.99 -22.32
CA ASP A 47 -2.79 -16.52 -23.67
C ASP A 47 -1.35 -16.98 -24.04
N TYR A 48 -0.33 -16.71 -23.18
CA TYR A 48 1.10 -16.89 -23.52
C TYR A 48 1.85 -18.00 -22.72
N ALA A 49 3.08 -18.29 -23.16
CA ALA A 49 3.97 -19.35 -22.67
C ALA A 49 4.45 -19.18 -21.20
N ALA A 50 5.09 -20.22 -20.63
CA ALA A 50 5.54 -20.26 -19.22
C ALA A 50 6.34 -19.03 -18.76
N GLU A 51 7.18 -18.46 -19.63
CA GLU A 51 7.98 -17.26 -19.31
C GLU A 51 7.12 -16.05 -18.89
N LYS A 52 5.95 -15.85 -19.52
CA LYS A 52 5.05 -14.74 -19.14
C LYS A 52 4.34 -14.97 -17.81
N ARG A 53 4.15 -16.23 -17.44
CA ARG A 53 3.61 -16.60 -16.13
C ARG A 53 4.63 -16.34 -15.02
N ASP A 54 5.90 -16.65 -15.27
CA ASP A 54 6.99 -16.35 -14.33
C ASP A 54 7.19 -14.83 -14.14
N GLU A 55 7.16 -14.06 -15.23
CA GLU A 55 7.21 -12.59 -15.17
C GLU A 55 6.05 -12.01 -14.35
N MET A 56 4.82 -12.52 -14.56
CA MET A 56 3.67 -12.06 -13.80
C MET A 56 3.77 -12.44 -12.32
N GLN A 57 4.22 -13.65 -12.00
CA GLN A 57 4.42 -14.07 -10.62
C GLN A 57 5.45 -13.17 -9.91
N ALA A 58 6.53 -12.79 -10.59
CA ALA A 58 7.52 -11.88 -10.04
C ALA A 58 6.91 -10.48 -9.77
N LYS A 59 6.06 -9.97 -10.67
CA LYS A 59 5.35 -8.70 -10.47
C LYS A 59 4.40 -8.77 -9.28
N ILE A 60 3.58 -9.81 -9.18
CA ILE A 60 2.66 -10.01 -8.05
C ILE A 60 3.44 -10.08 -6.73
N SER A 61 4.54 -10.83 -6.69
CA SER A 61 5.38 -10.96 -5.49
C SER A 61 5.96 -9.62 -5.05
N LYS A 62 6.44 -8.80 -6.01
CA LYS A 62 6.95 -7.46 -5.73
C LYS A 62 5.87 -6.56 -5.14
N GLN A 63 4.66 -6.60 -5.71
CA GLN A 63 3.56 -5.77 -5.26
C GLN A 63 3.00 -6.21 -3.91
N TYR A 64 2.98 -7.52 -3.63
CA TYR A 64 2.69 -8.04 -2.30
C TYR A 64 3.62 -7.42 -1.24
N GLU A 65 4.93 -7.39 -1.49
CA GLU A 65 5.90 -6.77 -0.57
C GLU A 65 5.67 -5.25 -0.42
N GLN A 66 5.29 -4.56 -1.50
CA GLN A 66 4.93 -3.13 -1.44
C GLN A 66 3.70 -2.90 -0.57
N LEU A 67 2.62 -3.66 -0.78
CA LEU A 67 1.38 -3.55 -0.01
C LEU A 67 1.61 -3.86 1.47
N LYS A 68 2.41 -4.89 1.77
CA LYS A 68 2.83 -5.23 3.14
C LYS A 68 3.55 -4.07 3.82
N GLY A 69 4.44 -3.39 3.09
CA GLY A 69 5.12 -2.19 3.58
C GLY A 69 4.15 -1.04 3.88
N GLU A 70 3.17 -0.79 3.01
CA GLU A 70 2.16 0.26 3.23
C GLU A 70 1.26 -0.03 4.45
N VAL A 71 0.83 -1.29 4.65
CA VAL A 71 0.08 -1.69 5.85
C VAL A 71 0.90 -1.46 7.13
N GLN A 72 2.22 -1.72 7.10
CA GLN A 72 3.10 -1.43 8.23
C GLN A 72 3.24 0.07 8.49
N LYS A 73 3.32 0.91 7.46
CA LYS A 73 3.35 2.38 7.63
C LYS A 73 2.06 2.89 8.25
N MET A 74 0.91 2.34 7.85
CA MET A 74 -0.38 2.65 8.47
C MET A 74 -0.42 2.30 9.96
N GLN A 75 0.22 1.19 10.37
CA GLN A 75 0.33 0.82 11.78
C GLN A 75 1.05 1.90 12.61
N VAL A 76 2.09 2.53 12.05
CA VAL A 76 2.80 3.63 12.72
C VAL A 76 1.90 4.87 12.83
N LYS A 77 1.15 5.22 11.76
CA LYS A 77 0.22 6.36 11.79
C LYS A 77 -0.92 6.18 12.80
N ALA A 78 -1.52 4.99 12.85
CA ALA A 78 -2.59 4.70 13.80
C ALA A 78 -2.13 4.86 15.26
N SER A 79 -0.86 4.55 15.57
CA SER A 79 -0.31 4.76 16.92
C SER A 79 -0.15 6.24 17.33
N GLN A 80 -0.34 7.17 16.39
CA GLN A 80 -0.22 8.62 16.59
C GLN A 80 -1.59 9.34 16.53
N ALA A 81 -2.69 8.62 16.24
CA ALA A 81 -4.03 9.18 16.10
C ALA A 81 -4.80 9.22 17.45
N SER A 82 -5.93 9.93 17.48
CA SER A 82 -6.85 9.99 18.63
C SER A 82 -7.62 8.69 18.84
N ASP A 83 -8.08 8.42 20.06
CA ASP A 83 -8.64 7.13 20.50
C ASP A 83 -9.81 6.60 19.63
N GLU A 84 -10.70 7.47 19.14
CA GLU A 84 -11.87 7.07 18.34
C GLU A 84 -11.47 6.71 16.89
N SER A 85 -10.47 7.39 16.34
CA SER A 85 -9.86 7.06 15.05
C SER A 85 -9.01 5.79 15.13
N VAL A 86 -8.43 5.48 16.30
CA VAL A 86 -7.58 4.31 16.53
C VAL A 86 -8.35 2.99 16.36
N GLU A 87 -9.59 2.88 16.86
CA GLU A 87 -10.37 1.64 16.76
C GLU A 87 -10.72 1.28 15.31
N LYS A 88 -11.23 2.26 14.55
CA LYS A 88 -11.56 2.10 13.12
C LYS A 88 -10.33 1.77 12.29
N LEU A 89 -9.23 2.50 12.50
CA LEU A 89 -7.95 2.24 11.83
C LEU A 89 -7.42 0.84 12.17
N ASN A 90 -7.59 0.37 13.41
CA ASN A 90 -7.18 -0.97 13.81
C ASN A 90 -8.01 -2.05 13.11
N MET A 91 -9.32 -1.89 12.98
CA MET A 91 -10.18 -2.83 12.26
C MET A 91 -9.82 -2.92 10.77
N GLN A 92 -9.68 -1.77 10.10
CA GLN A 92 -9.32 -1.73 8.68
C GLN A 92 -7.91 -2.30 8.43
N LYS A 93 -6.96 -2.03 9.33
CA LYS A 93 -5.62 -2.64 9.31
C LYS A 93 -5.67 -4.15 9.46
N GLU A 94 -6.47 -4.67 10.39
CA GLU A 94 -6.56 -6.12 10.60
C GLU A 94 -7.14 -6.82 9.36
N LYS A 95 -8.16 -6.21 8.73
CA LYS A 95 -8.69 -6.68 7.45
C LYS A 95 -7.63 -6.71 6.35
N LEU A 96 -6.85 -5.62 6.19
CA LEU A 96 -5.77 -5.55 5.21
C LEU A 96 -4.67 -6.60 5.47
N LYS A 97 -4.35 -6.87 6.74
CA LYS A 97 -3.42 -7.94 7.11
C LYS A 97 -3.94 -9.31 6.72
N GLN A 98 -5.20 -9.61 7.04
CA GLN A 98 -5.82 -10.89 6.66
C GLN A 98 -5.79 -11.09 5.14
N GLN A 99 -6.12 -10.06 4.37
CA GLN A 99 -6.07 -10.13 2.90
C GLN A 99 -4.65 -10.36 2.36
N LEU A 100 -3.62 -9.78 2.99
CA LEU A 100 -2.22 -10.07 2.65
C LEU A 100 -1.83 -11.51 3.01
N ASP A 101 -2.26 -11.99 4.17
CA ASP A 101 -1.99 -13.36 4.62
C ASP A 101 -2.68 -14.39 3.72
N ASP A 102 -3.87 -14.08 3.17
CA ASP A 102 -4.59 -14.90 2.20
C ASP A 102 -3.95 -14.85 0.80
N LEU A 103 -3.28 -13.74 0.45
CA LEU A 103 -2.62 -13.56 -0.84
C LEU A 103 -1.32 -14.36 -0.93
N GLN A 104 -0.54 -14.45 0.15
CA GLN A 104 0.74 -15.16 0.18
C GLN A 104 0.66 -16.62 -0.32
N PRO A 105 -0.22 -17.50 0.21
CA PRO A 105 -0.31 -18.89 -0.24
C PRO A 105 -0.81 -19.01 -1.69
N GLN A 106 -1.56 -18.04 -2.21
CA GLN A 106 -1.99 -18.02 -3.60
C GLN A 106 -0.79 -17.78 -4.53
N ILE A 107 0.08 -16.82 -4.18
CA ILE A 107 1.33 -16.53 -4.90
C ILE A 107 2.27 -17.74 -4.89
N GLU A 108 2.39 -18.42 -3.75
CA GLU A 108 3.21 -19.63 -3.62
C GLU A 108 2.68 -20.76 -4.51
N LYS A 109 1.35 -20.99 -4.51
CA LYS A 109 0.71 -22.00 -5.36
C LYS A 109 0.84 -21.71 -6.86
N MET A 110 0.85 -20.44 -7.26
CA MET A 110 1.07 -20.07 -8.67
C MET A 110 2.40 -20.59 -9.22
N LYS A 111 3.43 -20.70 -8.36
CA LYS A 111 4.77 -21.17 -8.75
C LYS A 111 4.77 -22.61 -9.26
N GLU A 112 3.89 -23.44 -8.70
CA GLU A 112 3.85 -24.88 -8.96
C GLU A 112 2.68 -25.25 -9.89
N ALA A 113 1.83 -24.28 -10.23
CA ALA A 113 0.61 -24.51 -10.98
C ALA A 113 0.86 -24.78 -12.47
N GLY A 114 0.20 -25.82 -12.99
CA GLY A 114 0.06 -26.06 -14.42
C GLY A 114 -0.78 -24.97 -15.10
N LYS A 115 -0.79 -24.96 -16.45
CA LYS A 115 -1.44 -23.89 -17.25
C LYS A 115 -2.90 -23.63 -16.84
N GLU A 116 -3.68 -24.68 -16.65
CA GLU A 116 -5.11 -24.55 -16.30
C GLU A 116 -5.30 -23.96 -14.91
N ALA A 117 -4.65 -24.55 -13.88
CA ALA A 117 -4.74 -24.08 -12.50
C ALA A 117 -4.15 -22.67 -12.30
N TRP A 118 -3.19 -22.26 -13.13
CA TRP A 118 -2.55 -20.96 -13.04
C TRP A 118 -3.53 -19.81 -13.33
N SER A 119 -4.46 -19.99 -14.28
CA SER A 119 -5.46 -18.96 -14.60
C SER A 119 -6.41 -18.71 -13.43
N ASP A 120 -6.88 -19.78 -12.79
CA ASP A 120 -7.77 -19.68 -11.64
C ASP A 120 -7.08 -19.02 -10.45
N LEU A 121 -5.82 -19.37 -10.20
CA LEU A 121 -5.02 -18.74 -9.15
C LEU A 121 -4.75 -17.26 -9.44
N ALA A 122 -4.47 -16.90 -10.69
CA ALA A 122 -4.26 -15.51 -11.09
C ALA A 122 -5.55 -14.66 -10.93
N ASN A 123 -6.72 -15.22 -11.23
CA ASN A 123 -8.01 -14.58 -10.94
C ASN A 123 -8.19 -14.34 -9.42
N GLY A 124 -7.93 -15.35 -8.58
CA GLY A 124 -8.05 -15.20 -7.13
C GLY A 124 -7.10 -14.14 -6.54
N VAL A 125 -5.87 -14.07 -7.07
CA VAL A 125 -4.92 -13.00 -6.76
C VAL A 125 -5.48 -11.63 -7.13
N GLN A 126 -6.05 -11.49 -8.34
CA GLN A 126 -6.62 -10.23 -8.80
C GLN A 126 -7.82 -9.79 -7.93
N GLU A 127 -8.70 -10.72 -7.56
CA GLU A 127 -9.82 -10.46 -6.65
C GLU A 127 -9.32 -9.98 -5.27
N THR A 128 -8.32 -10.65 -4.71
CA THR A 128 -7.75 -10.28 -3.40
C THR A 128 -7.12 -8.88 -3.46
N LEU A 129 -6.40 -8.55 -4.54
CA LEU A 129 -5.83 -7.22 -4.75
C LEU A 129 -6.90 -6.13 -4.90
N ASP A 130 -8.02 -6.45 -5.56
CA ASP A 130 -9.16 -5.55 -5.68
C ASP A 130 -9.78 -5.22 -4.32
N GLU A 131 -9.87 -6.20 -3.43
CA GLU A 131 -10.37 -5.96 -2.08
C GLU A 131 -9.40 -5.15 -1.21
N ILE A 132 -8.09 -5.40 -1.36
CA ILE A 132 -7.06 -4.60 -0.70
C ILE A 132 -7.17 -3.14 -1.16
N GLN A 133 -7.29 -2.89 -2.46
CA GLN A 133 -7.45 -1.54 -3.01
C GLN A 133 -8.68 -0.85 -2.42
N LYS A 134 -9.83 -1.52 -2.36
CA LYS A 134 -11.04 -0.97 -1.75
C LYS A 134 -10.80 -0.57 -0.29
N GLY A 135 -10.13 -1.43 0.48
CA GLY A 135 -9.77 -1.12 1.87
C GLY A 135 -8.90 0.14 1.99
N TYR A 136 -7.97 0.38 1.06
CA TYR A 136 -7.18 1.61 1.00
C TYR A 136 -8.00 2.84 0.60
N GLN A 137 -8.99 2.70 -0.29
CA GLN A 137 -9.87 3.79 -0.71
C GLN A 137 -10.79 4.22 0.43
N ASP A 138 -11.40 3.26 1.13
CA ASP A 138 -12.24 3.51 2.31
C ASP A 138 -11.47 4.31 3.38
N LEU A 139 -10.21 3.94 3.62
CA LEU A 139 -9.31 4.66 4.54
C LEU A 139 -9.03 6.11 4.13
N LYS A 140 -8.93 6.39 2.83
CA LYS A 140 -8.63 7.73 2.30
C LYS A 140 -9.85 8.67 2.33
N GLU A 141 -11.03 8.15 2.02
CA GLU A 141 -12.28 8.93 2.01
C GLU A 141 -12.72 9.35 3.42
N ASP A 142 -12.42 8.52 4.42
CA ASP A 142 -12.67 8.82 5.83
C ASP A 142 -11.78 9.95 6.39
N ASP A 143 -10.53 10.10 5.91
CA ASP A 143 -9.66 11.21 6.30
C ASP A 143 -10.18 12.56 5.72
N ALA A 144 -10.66 12.55 4.47
CA ALA A 144 -11.13 13.75 3.75
C ALA A 144 -12.45 14.33 4.30
N THR A 145 -13.26 13.52 4.98
CA THR A 145 -14.53 13.97 5.57
C THR A 145 -14.38 14.57 6.97
N SER A 146 -13.16 14.55 7.55
CA SER A 146 -12.86 15.20 8.84
C SER A 146 -12.48 16.69 8.73
N GLU A 147 -12.37 17.22 7.51
CA GLU A 147 -12.05 18.65 7.24
C GLU A 147 -13.26 19.50 6.78
N SER A 148 -14.51 19.00 6.87
CA SER A 148 -15.73 19.76 6.51
C SER A 148 -16.55 20.25 7.69
#